data_AF-A0A0D9ZHM0-F1
#
_entry.id   AF-A0A0D9ZHM0-F1
#
_cell.length_a   1.000
_cell.length_b   1.000
_cell.length_c   1.000
_cell.angle_alpha   90.00
_cell.angle_beta   90.00
_cell.angle_gamma   90.00
#
_symmetry.space_group_name_H-M   'P 1'
#
loop_
_entity.id
_entity.type
_entity.pdbx_description
1 polymer ?
#
loop_
_entity_poly.entity_id
_entity_poly.type
_entity_poly.pdbx_seq_one_letter_code
_entity_poly.pdbx_strand_id
1 'polypeptide(L)'
;MEKKRVVIVGAGVSGLAACKQLLERGCRPVVFEADTGLGGVWARTPECTALQTPRPMYQYSDFPWPETVTEVFPDHRQRWIFSKFAESYYSIPMKKYDMVPDHSLFEALITCLVAITPKDHYKRLEEGSIVLKKSKTFSFCKEGVLVEGQSSPIKSDIVIFGTGFRGDQKIKEMFTSEYFQSIAVGSASTTVPLYREIIHPKIPQLAVIGYSESLANLYTSELRAKWLAHFMDGGFRLPSISVMQNDVLEWEKFMKRYSRGYFRRSCIGILHIWYNDQLCRDMGCNPRRKNGFWADLFDVYGPSDYIDLFPKKE
;
A
#
# COMPACT_ATOMS: atom_id res chain seq x y z
N MET A 1 6.85 -38.76 -2.18
CA MET A 1 6.08 -38.19 -1.05
C MET A 1 4.74 -37.72 -1.57
N GLU A 2 3.66 -38.03 -0.85
CA GLU A 2 2.32 -37.54 -1.17
C GLU A 2 2.27 -36.01 -1.01
N LYS A 3 1.64 -35.30 -1.95
CA LYS A 3 1.55 -33.84 -1.91
C LYS A 3 0.54 -33.40 -0.87
N LYS A 4 0.90 -32.40 -0.07
CA LYS A 4 0.02 -31.86 0.98
C LYS A 4 -1.14 -31.08 0.37
N ARG A 5 -2.33 -31.26 0.93
CA ARG A 5 -3.52 -30.44 0.68
C ARG A 5 -3.37 -29.15 1.48
N VAL A 6 -3.47 -28.00 0.82
CA VAL A 6 -3.21 -26.71 1.47
C VAL A 6 -4.44 -25.82 1.35
N VAL A 7 -4.80 -25.17 2.44
CA VAL A 7 -5.76 -24.06 2.46
C VAL A 7 -4.99 -22.76 2.74
N ILE A 8 -5.40 -21.67 2.10
CA ILE A 8 -4.86 -20.33 2.34
C ILE A 8 -6.02 -19.43 2.76
N VAL A 9 -5.91 -18.75 3.90
CA VAL A 9 -6.88 -17.79 4.43
C VAL A 9 -6.34 -16.39 4.18
N GLY A 10 -7.03 -15.60 3.36
CA GLY A 10 -6.60 -14.29 2.91
C GLY A 10 -5.83 -14.40 1.60
N ALA A 11 -6.42 -13.88 0.52
CA ALA A 11 -5.82 -13.80 -0.79
C ALA A 11 -4.95 -12.53 -0.95
N GLY A 12 -4.31 -12.05 0.11
CA GLY A 12 -3.34 -10.94 0.09
C GLY A 12 -2.12 -11.20 -0.81
N VAL A 13 -1.25 -10.21 -1.05
CA VAL A 13 0.06 -10.42 -1.74
C VAL A 13 0.81 -11.62 -1.16
N SER A 14 0.88 -11.73 0.17
CA SER A 14 1.55 -12.87 0.82
C SER A 14 0.81 -14.20 0.59
N GLY A 15 -0.52 -14.19 0.59
CA GLY A 15 -1.34 -15.39 0.32
C GLY A 15 -1.24 -15.86 -1.14
N LEU A 16 -1.25 -14.92 -2.10
CA LEU A 16 -1.08 -15.20 -3.52
C LEU A 16 0.35 -15.61 -3.87
N ALA A 17 1.36 -15.01 -3.24
CA ALA A 17 2.75 -15.45 -3.38
C ALA A 17 2.95 -16.89 -2.89
N ALA A 18 2.38 -17.23 -1.73
CA ALA A 18 2.34 -18.60 -1.24
C ALA A 18 1.60 -19.55 -2.21
N CYS A 19 0.46 -19.11 -2.76
CA CYS A 19 -0.29 -19.86 -3.77
C CYS A 19 0.54 -20.15 -5.02
N LYS A 20 1.22 -19.13 -5.59
CA LYS A 20 2.13 -19.28 -6.75
C LYS A 20 3.18 -20.35 -6.50
N GLN A 21 3.90 -20.24 -5.37
CA GLN A 21 4.98 -21.17 -5.04
C GLN A 21 4.49 -22.60 -4.83
N LEU A 22 3.31 -22.78 -4.22
CA LEU A 22 2.70 -24.10 -4.04
C LEU A 22 2.27 -24.72 -5.38
N LEU A 23 1.75 -23.90 -6.30
CA LEU A 23 1.39 -24.34 -7.66
C LEU A 23 2.62 -24.73 -8.49
N GLU A 24 3.74 -24.01 -8.38
CA GLU A 24 5.01 -24.36 -9.06
C GLU A 24 5.58 -25.71 -8.58
N ARG A 25 5.32 -26.09 -7.32
CA ARG A 25 5.64 -27.42 -6.77
C ARG A 25 4.55 -28.47 -7.08
N GLY A 26 3.51 -28.07 -7.80
CA GLY A 26 2.37 -28.88 -8.25
C GLY A 26 1.44 -29.34 -7.12
N CYS A 27 1.35 -28.59 -6.02
CA CYS A 27 0.28 -28.71 -5.04
C CYS A 27 -1.01 -28.04 -5.58
N ARG A 28 -2.17 -28.34 -4.98
CA ARG A 28 -3.46 -27.75 -5.35
C ARG A 28 -4.09 -27.03 -4.15
N PRO A 29 -3.75 -25.75 -3.91
CA PRO A 29 -4.27 -25.02 -2.76
C PRO A 29 -5.71 -24.54 -2.97
N VAL A 30 -6.48 -24.45 -1.88
CA VAL A 30 -7.79 -23.76 -1.84
C VAL A 30 -7.60 -22.42 -1.14
N VAL A 31 -8.01 -21.33 -1.77
CA VAL A 31 -7.84 -19.97 -1.21
C VAL A 31 -9.19 -19.41 -0.78
N PHE A 32 -9.27 -19.03 0.49
CA PHE A 32 -10.40 -18.33 1.08
C PHE A 32 -10.12 -16.83 1.12
N GLU A 33 -11.11 -16.06 0.71
CA GLU A 33 -11.11 -14.61 0.81
C GLU A 33 -12.44 -14.15 1.40
N ALA A 34 -12.37 -13.26 2.39
CA ALA A 34 -13.54 -12.69 3.05
C ALA A 34 -14.11 -11.50 2.27
N ASP A 35 -13.27 -10.86 1.46
CA ASP A 35 -13.59 -9.73 0.60
C ASP A 35 -14.24 -10.15 -0.72
N THR A 36 -14.69 -9.18 -1.52
CA THR A 36 -15.23 -9.41 -2.87
C THR A 36 -14.16 -9.62 -3.94
N GLY A 37 -12.87 -9.37 -3.68
CA GLY A 37 -11.77 -9.50 -4.66
C GLY A 37 -10.45 -10.06 -4.10
N LEU A 38 -9.52 -10.46 -4.98
CA LEU A 38 -8.25 -11.14 -4.64
C LEU A 38 -7.01 -10.26 -4.73
N GLY A 39 -6.14 -10.33 -3.72
CA GLY A 39 -4.98 -9.47 -3.49
C GLY A 39 -4.95 -8.84 -2.08
N GLY A 40 -5.98 -9.04 -1.25
CA GLY A 40 -6.15 -8.38 0.05
C GLY A 40 -6.21 -6.86 -0.11
N VAL A 41 -5.36 -6.12 0.62
CA VAL A 41 -5.16 -4.67 0.40
C VAL A 41 -4.81 -4.33 -1.05
N TRP A 42 -4.31 -5.29 -1.80
CA TRP A 42 -3.80 -5.16 -3.15
C TRP A 42 -4.75 -5.73 -4.21
N ALA A 43 -5.95 -6.19 -3.80
CA ALA A 43 -6.97 -6.79 -4.67
C ALA A 43 -7.81 -5.79 -5.45
N ARG A 44 -7.68 -4.55 -5.02
CA ARG A 44 -8.64 -3.49 -5.19
C ARG A 44 -8.16 -2.56 -6.30
N THR A 45 -7.77 -3.18 -7.41
CA THR A 45 -6.82 -2.62 -8.39
C THR A 45 -7.32 -2.84 -9.80
N PRO A 46 -7.53 -1.76 -10.56
CA PRO A 46 -7.80 -1.91 -11.98
C PRO A 46 -6.49 -2.22 -12.72
N GLU A 47 -6.56 -3.14 -13.67
CA GLU A 47 -5.46 -3.69 -14.48
C GLU A 47 -4.73 -2.66 -15.39
N CYS A 48 -5.01 -1.37 -15.29
CA CYS A 48 -4.41 -0.32 -16.12
C CYS A 48 -3.26 0.46 -15.46
N THR A 49 -2.83 0.02 -14.29
CA THR A 49 -1.91 0.79 -13.46
C THR A 49 -0.46 0.61 -13.92
N ALA A 50 0.29 1.72 -13.98
CA ALA A 50 1.73 1.73 -14.27
C ALA A 50 2.52 2.02 -12.99
N LEU A 51 3.72 1.43 -12.91
CA LEU A 51 4.62 1.56 -11.77
C LEU A 51 5.07 3.02 -11.57
N GLN A 52 5.09 3.50 -10.32
CA GLN A 52 5.74 4.77 -9.93
C GLN A 52 7.16 4.58 -9.36
N THR A 53 7.61 3.32 -9.27
CA THR A 53 8.93 2.91 -8.79
C THR A 53 9.73 2.36 -9.97
N PRO A 54 11.05 2.61 -10.06
CA PRO A 54 11.83 2.11 -11.18
C PRO A 54 11.68 0.59 -11.33
N ARG A 55 11.35 0.16 -12.56
CA ARG A 55 11.17 -1.23 -13.02
C ARG A 55 12.03 -2.30 -12.30
N PRO A 56 13.34 -2.09 -12.03
CA PRO A 56 14.19 -3.12 -11.40
C PRO A 56 13.87 -3.39 -9.92
N MET A 57 13.25 -2.45 -9.21
CA MET A 57 12.96 -2.56 -7.78
C MET A 57 11.60 -3.20 -7.48
N TYR A 58 10.87 -3.64 -8.51
CA TYR A 58 9.50 -4.15 -8.39
C TYR A 58 9.23 -5.32 -9.36
N GLN A 59 10.19 -6.23 -9.49
CA GLN A 59 10.08 -7.44 -10.30
C GLN A 59 10.57 -8.65 -9.51
N TYR A 60 10.00 -9.84 -9.77
CA TYR A 60 10.58 -11.09 -9.28
C TYR A 60 11.82 -11.45 -10.11
N SER A 61 12.79 -12.14 -9.51
CA SER A 61 14.05 -12.51 -10.18
C SER A 61 13.84 -13.37 -11.44
N ASP A 62 12.73 -14.09 -11.51
CA ASP A 62 12.30 -14.96 -12.62
C ASP A 62 11.24 -14.30 -13.53
N PHE A 63 10.85 -13.05 -13.27
CA PHE A 63 9.85 -12.34 -14.05
C PHE A 63 10.24 -10.87 -14.32
N PRO A 64 11.26 -10.65 -15.17
CA PRO A 64 11.63 -9.31 -15.61
C PRO A 64 10.61 -8.77 -16.60
N TRP A 65 10.54 -7.45 -16.69
CA TRP A 65 9.72 -6.77 -17.68
C TRP A 65 10.21 -7.02 -19.12
N PRO A 66 9.31 -7.07 -20.12
CA PRO A 66 9.67 -7.19 -21.54
C PRO A 66 10.60 -6.05 -21.98
N GLU A 67 11.56 -6.33 -22.87
CA GLU A 67 12.56 -5.36 -23.34
C GLU A 67 11.97 -4.17 -24.12
N THR A 68 10.73 -4.30 -24.59
CA THR A 68 10.02 -3.31 -25.41
C THR A 68 9.38 -2.17 -24.62
N VAL A 69 9.45 -2.18 -23.28
CA VAL A 69 8.89 -1.12 -22.42
C VAL A 69 10.00 -0.17 -21.99
N THR A 70 9.99 1.06 -22.54
CA THR A 70 11.10 2.03 -22.43
C THR A 70 10.82 3.25 -21.55
N GLU A 71 9.55 3.55 -21.24
CA GLU A 71 9.13 4.79 -20.57
C GLU A 71 9.03 4.65 -19.04
N VAL A 72 9.14 5.80 -18.36
CA VAL A 72 9.30 5.85 -16.92
C VAL A 72 8.02 6.37 -16.20
N PHE A 73 7.39 7.56 -16.45
CA PHE A 73 6.09 8.01 -15.80
C PHE A 73 5.26 9.17 -16.52
N PRO A 74 3.88 9.19 -16.57
CA PRO A 74 3.01 10.23 -17.26
C PRO A 74 2.18 11.29 -16.42
N ASP A 75 1.53 12.32 -17.06
CA ASP A 75 0.93 13.58 -16.46
C ASP A 75 -0.53 13.55 -15.90
N HIS A 76 -1.02 14.63 -15.24
CA HIS A 76 -2.29 14.65 -14.45
C HIS A 76 -3.62 14.64 -15.24
N ARG A 77 -3.75 15.34 -16.39
CA ARG A 77 -5.01 15.32 -17.18
C ARG A 77 -5.10 14.04 -17.99
N GLN A 78 -3.96 13.57 -18.49
CA GLN A 78 -3.83 12.29 -19.18
C GLN A 78 -4.16 11.13 -18.24
N ARG A 79 -3.68 11.17 -16.99
CA ARG A 79 -4.05 10.21 -15.94
C ARG A 79 -5.56 10.17 -15.65
N TRP A 80 -6.24 11.32 -15.55
CA TRP A 80 -7.68 11.36 -15.28
C TRP A 80 -8.51 10.79 -16.46
N ILE A 81 -8.19 11.16 -17.70
CA ILE A 81 -8.89 10.65 -18.89
C ILE A 81 -8.63 9.15 -19.08
N PHE A 82 -7.37 8.73 -18.96
CA PHE A 82 -6.97 7.32 -19.01
C PHE A 82 -7.67 6.52 -17.91
N SER A 83 -7.84 7.10 -16.71
CA SER A 83 -8.52 6.43 -15.60
C SER A 83 -9.98 6.09 -15.93
N LYS A 84 -10.71 7.00 -16.60
CA LYS A 84 -12.12 6.79 -16.99
C LYS A 84 -12.26 5.79 -18.13
N PHE A 85 -11.34 5.79 -19.07
CA PHE A 85 -11.32 4.82 -20.18
C PHE A 85 -10.97 3.41 -19.68
N ALA A 86 -9.93 3.29 -18.86
CA ALA A 86 -9.50 2.03 -18.28
C ALA A 86 -10.55 1.38 -17.37
N GLU A 87 -11.25 2.17 -16.54
CA GLU A 87 -12.36 1.68 -15.71
C GLU A 87 -13.40 0.90 -16.53
N SER A 88 -13.68 1.32 -17.77
CA SER A 88 -14.67 0.65 -18.64
C SER A 88 -14.18 -0.70 -19.20
N TYR A 89 -12.92 -0.77 -19.64
CA TYR A 89 -12.34 -1.92 -20.35
C TYR A 89 -12.06 -3.12 -19.43
N TYR A 90 -11.50 -2.90 -18.24
CA TYR A 90 -11.08 -3.96 -17.32
C TYR A 90 -12.23 -4.51 -16.44
N SER A 91 -13.38 -3.82 -16.42
CA SER A 91 -14.56 -4.32 -15.70
C SER A 91 -15.09 -5.65 -16.26
N ILE A 92 -14.76 -5.99 -17.51
CA ILE A 92 -15.31 -7.16 -18.23
C ILE A 92 -14.83 -8.50 -17.65
N PRO A 93 -13.52 -8.81 -17.55
CA PRO A 93 -13.05 -10.06 -16.94
C PRO A 93 -13.35 -10.13 -15.43
N MET A 94 -13.33 -9.00 -14.72
CA MET A 94 -13.63 -8.96 -13.27
C MET A 94 -15.11 -9.27 -12.98
N LYS A 95 -16.05 -8.82 -13.84
CA LYS A 95 -17.48 -9.13 -13.73
C LYS A 95 -17.76 -10.63 -13.80
N LYS A 96 -17.01 -11.38 -14.61
CA LYS A 96 -17.16 -12.84 -14.77
C LYS A 96 -16.99 -13.60 -13.45
N TYR A 97 -16.20 -13.06 -12.52
CA TYR A 97 -15.85 -13.71 -11.25
C TYR A 97 -16.39 -12.99 -10.01
N ASP A 98 -17.31 -12.04 -10.16
CA ASP A 98 -17.83 -11.20 -9.05
C ASP A 98 -16.73 -10.43 -8.31
N MET A 99 -15.67 -10.01 -9.02
CA MET A 99 -14.48 -9.37 -8.45
C MET A 99 -14.34 -7.88 -8.78
N VAL A 100 -15.40 -7.23 -9.29
CA VAL A 100 -15.35 -5.79 -9.57
C VAL A 100 -15.26 -5.01 -8.24
N PRO A 101 -14.24 -4.17 -8.05
CA PRO A 101 -14.13 -3.38 -6.82
C PRO A 101 -15.29 -2.38 -6.67
N ASP A 102 -15.66 -2.06 -5.43
CA ASP A 102 -16.73 -1.12 -5.08
C ASP A 102 -16.27 0.36 -5.00
N HIS A 103 -15.00 0.61 -5.34
CA HIS A 103 -14.36 1.92 -5.44
C HIS A 103 -13.76 2.16 -6.84
N SER A 104 -13.54 3.43 -7.16
CA SER A 104 -12.96 3.88 -8.42
C SER A 104 -11.45 3.64 -8.51
N LEU A 105 -10.90 3.65 -9.72
CA LEU A 105 -9.46 3.56 -9.97
C LEU A 105 -8.68 4.67 -9.26
N PHE A 106 -9.24 5.88 -9.25
CA PHE A 106 -8.62 7.01 -8.58
C PHE A 106 -8.53 6.80 -7.05
N GLU A 107 -9.59 6.28 -6.44
CA GLU A 107 -9.61 5.94 -5.01
C GLU A 107 -8.58 4.85 -4.69
N ALA A 108 -8.44 3.83 -5.54
CA ALA A 108 -7.43 2.79 -5.40
C ALA A 108 -5.99 3.35 -5.46
N LEU A 109 -5.75 4.28 -6.38
CA LEU A 109 -4.45 4.93 -6.56
C LEU A 109 -4.07 5.80 -5.36
N ILE A 110 -4.99 6.63 -4.86
CA ILE A 110 -4.79 7.46 -3.66
C ILE A 110 -4.41 6.60 -2.45
N THR A 111 -5.07 5.46 -2.29
CA THR A 111 -4.95 4.58 -1.12
C THR A 111 -3.84 3.54 -1.25
N CYS A 112 -3.10 3.56 -2.37
CA CYS A 112 -2.09 2.56 -2.71
C CYS A 112 -2.62 1.13 -2.64
N LEU A 113 -3.89 0.96 -2.94
CA LEU A 113 -4.49 -0.36 -3.04
C LEU A 113 -4.08 -1.07 -4.32
N VAL A 114 -3.31 -0.42 -5.22
CA VAL A 114 -2.83 -0.83 -6.57
C VAL A 114 -1.70 -1.87 -6.58
N ALA A 115 -1.85 -2.94 -7.39
CA ALA A 115 -0.92 -4.05 -7.58
C ALA A 115 -1.24 -4.87 -8.85
N ILE A 116 -0.33 -5.78 -9.17
CA ILE A 116 -0.35 -6.63 -10.36
C ILE A 116 -0.63 -8.08 -9.93
N THR A 117 -1.60 -8.75 -10.56
CA THR A 117 -1.84 -10.18 -10.32
C THR A 117 -0.75 -11.03 -10.97
N PRO A 118 -0.43 -12.24 -10.44
CA PRO A 118 0.54 -13.12 -11.07
C PRO A 118 0.15 -13.47 -12.52
N LYS A 119 1.13 -13.71 -13.39
CA LYS A 119 0.87 -14.15 -14.77
C LYS A 119 -0.07 -15.36 -14.81
N ASP A 120 -1.01 -15.34 -15.77
CA ASP A 120 -2.03 -16.37 -15.99
C ASP A 120 -3.03 -16.55 -14.83
N HIS A 121 -3.13 -15.59 -13.90
CA HIS A 121 -4.04 -15.69 -12.75
C HIS A 121 -5.49 -16.02 -13.14
N TYR A 122 -6.09 -15.23 -14.05
CA TYR A 122 -7.46 -15.47 -14.50
C TYR A 122 -7.61 -16.76 -15.30
N LYS A 123 -6.60 -17.12 -16.11
CA LYS A 123 -6.57 -18.41 -16.82
C LYS A 123 -6.54 -19.59 -15.83
N ARG A 124 -5.80 -19.48 -14.73
CA ARG A 124 -5.76 -20.52 -13.68
C ARG A 124 -7.06 -20.61 -12.88
N LEU A 125 -7.81 -19.52 -12.74
CA LEU A 125 -9.18 -19.53 -12.23
C LEU A 125 -10.13 -20.24 -13.22
N GLU A 126 -10.00 -19.99 -14.52
CA GLU A 126 -10.76 -20.68 -15.59
C GLU A 126 -10.50 -22.19 -15.61
N GLU A 127 -9.23 -22.58 -15.52
CA GLU A 127 -8.81 -23.99 -15.52
C GLU A 127 -9.13 -24.72 -14.19
N GLY A 128 -9.62 -24.01 -13.16
CA GLY A 128 -9.90 -24.57 -11.84
C GLY A 128 -8.64 -24.96 -11.04
N SER A 129 -7.46 -24.53 -11.50
CA SER A 129 -6.18 -24.74 -10.80
C SER A 129 -6.09 -23.86 -9.54
N ILE A 130 -6.79 -22.73 -9.53
CA ILE A 130 -7.06 -21.93 -8.33
C ILE A 130 -8.56 -22.04 -8.05
N VAL A 131 -8.92 -22.59 -6.90
CA VAL A 131 -10.32 -22.60 -6.44
C VAL A 131 -10.50 -21.47 -5.45
N LEU A 132 -11.31 -20.49 -5.86
CA LEU A 132 -11.66 -19.37 -5.00
C LEU A 132 -12.99 -19.60 -4.31
N LYS A 133 -13.03 -19.37 -3.00
CA LYS A 133 -14.27 -19.37 -2.22
C LYS A 133 -14.38 -18.11 -1.37
N LYS A 134 -15.46 -17.35 -1.61
CA LYS A 134 -15.85 -16.20 -0.80
C LYS A 134 -16.42 -16.71 0.53
N SER A 135 -15.77 -16.38 1.64
CA SER A 135 -16.28 -16.75 2.97
C SER A 135 -15.70 -15.87 4.06
N LYS A 136 -16.56 -15.41 4.97
CA LYS A 136 -16.19 -14.52 6.08
C LYS A 136 -15.76 -15.26 7.33
N THR A 137 -16.22 -16.50 7.50
CA THR A 137 -15.99 -17.28 8.71
C THR A 137 -15.63 -18.72 8.37
N PHE A 138 -14.75 -19.29 9.18
CA PHE A 138 -14.32 -20.67 9.04
C PHE A 138 -13.97 -21.24 10.42
N SER A 139 -13.98 -22.56 10.53
CA SER A 139 -13.54 -23.28 11.71
C SER A 139 -12.64 -24.46 11.33
N PHE A 140 -11.78 -24.87 12.24
CA PHE A 140 -10.97 -26.07 12.04
C PHE A 140 -11.75 -27.32 12.45
N CYS A 141 -11.54 -28.41 11.72
CA CYS A 141 -11.97 -29.73 12.11
C CYS A 141 -10.83 -30.74 11.91
N LYS A 142 -11.01 -31.98 12.37
CA LYS A 142 -10.00 -33.04 12.27
C LYS A 142 -9.51 -33.29 10.84
N GLU A 143 -10.34 -33.01 9.85
CA GLU A 143 -10.06 -33.30 8.43
C GLU A 143 -9.60 -32.08 7.64
N GLY A 144 -9.67 -30.87 8.21
CA GLY A 144 -9.30 -29.63 7.52
C GLY A 144 -10.08 -28.40 8.02
N VAL A 145 -10.70 -27.67 7.09
CA VAL A 145 -11.40 -26.41 7.39
C VAL A 145 -12.87 -26.50 6.99
N LEU A 146 -13.78 -26.22 7.93
CA LEU A 146 -15.19 -26.03 7.67
C LEU A 146 -15.45 -24.54 7.39
N VAL A 147 -16.27 -24.28 6.37
CA VAL A 147 -16.50 -22.95 5.83
C VAL A 147 -17.99 -22.69 5.87
N GLU A 148 -18.37 -21.46 6.20
CA GLU A 148 -19.78 -21.04 6.23
C GLU A 148 -20.50 -21.37 4.91
N GLY A 149 -21.67 -22.01 5.00
CA GLY A 149 -22.47 -22.43 3.85
C GLY A 149 -22.04 -23.75 3.19
N GLN A 150 -20.99 -24.43 3.67
CA GLN A 150 -20.59 -25.74 3.16
C GLN A 150 -21.00 -26.87 4.11
N SER A 151 -21.61 -27.92 3.55
CA SER A 151 -22.04 -29.11 4.30
C SER A 151 -20.90 -30.07 4.64
N SER A 152 -19.72 -29.91 4.02
CA SER A 152 -18.56 -30.77 4.24
C SER A 152 -17.27 -29.95 4.35
N PRO A 153 -16.30 -30.41 5.16
CA PRO A 153 -15.04 -29.71 5.35
C PRO A 153 -14.14 -29.80 4.11
N ILE A 154 -13.40 -28.71 3.85
CA ILE A 154 -12.32 -28.70 2.86
C ILE A 154 -11.11 -29.39 3.46
N LYS A 155 -10.84 -30.59 2.95
CA LYS A 155 -9.73 -31.40 3.45
C LYS A 155 -8.39 -30.69 3.24
N SER A 156 -7.66 -30.47 4.33
CA SER A 156 -6.38 -29.75 4.31
C SER A 156 -5.44 -30.29 5.37
N ASP A 157 -4.15 -30.35 5.00
CA ASP A 157 -3.07 -30.74 5.90
C ASP A 157 -2.39 -29.50 6.52
N ILE A 158 -2.46 -28.34 5.84
CA ILE A 158 -1.88 -27.06 6.27
C ILE A 158 -2.83 -25.92 5.91
N VAL A 159 -2.95 -24.94 6.82
CA VAL A 159 -3.66 -23.68 6.61
C VAL A 159 -2.68 -22.50 6.71
N ILE A 160 -2.58 -21.66 5.68
CA ILE A 160 -1.71 -20.48 5.62
C ILE A 160 -2.53 -19.22 5.86
N PHE A 161 -2.16 -18.38 6.82
CA PHE A 161 -2.81 -17.08 7.06
C PHE A 161 -2.07 -15.94 6.33
N GLY A 162 -2.65 -15.46 5.24
CA GLY A 162 -2.22 -14.29 4.47
C GLY A 162 -3.04 -13.03 4.78
N THR A 163 -3.40 -12.81 6.05
CA THR A 163 -4.41 -11.82 6.49
C THR A 163 -3.86 -10.42 6.82
N GLY A 164 -2.58 -10.15 6.54
CA GLY A 164 -1.94 -8.85 6.77
C GLY A 164 -1.53 -8.59 8.23
N PHE A 165 -1.27 -7.32 8.57
CA PHE A 165 -0.74 -6.92 9.88
C PHE A 165 -1.55 -5.79 10.52
N ARG A 166 -1.54 -5.73 11.87
CA ARG A 166 -2.21 -4.67 12.67
C ARG A 166 -1.20 -3.64 13.19
N GLY A 167 -0.77 -2.72 12.32
CA GLY A 167 0.20 -1.66 12.68
C GLY A 167 -0.24 -0.82 13.88
N ASP A 168 -1.50 -0.41 13.93
CA ASP A 168 -2.08 0.37 15.03
C ASP A 168 -1.96 -0.32 16.38
N GLN A 169 -2.22 -1.63 16.40
CA GLN A 169 -2.15 -2.42 17.62
C GLN A 169 -0.71 -2.50 18.11
N LYS A 170 0.25 -2.72 17.20
CA LYS A 170 1.68 -2.73 17.55
C LYS A 170 2.12 -1.41 18.17
N ILE A 171 1.75 -0.27 17.60
CA ILE A 171 2.11 1.05 18.16
C ILE A 171 1.46 1.26 19.53
N LYS A 172 0.17 0.90 19.68
CA LYS A 172 -0.51 0.99 20.98
C LYS A 172 0.19 0.15 22.05
N GLU A 173 0.51 -1.09 21.73
CA GLU A 173 1.12 -2.05 22.67
C GLU A 173 2.57 -1.72 23.06
N MET A 174 3.24 -0.78 22.37
CA MET A 174 4.54 -0.25 22.80
C MET A 174 4.46 0.59 24.08
N PHE A 175 3.29 1.15 24.40
CA PHE A 175 3.10 1.99 25.58
C PHE A 175 2.49 1.20 26.72
N THR A 176 3.05 1.34 27.92
CA THR A 176 2.47 0.80 29.16
C THR A 176 1.38 1.70 29.74
N SER A 177 1.45 3.01 29.48
CA SER A 177 0.46 3.98 29.95
C SER A 177 -0.81 3.94 29.12
N GLU A 178 -1.96 3.75 29.77
CA GLU A 178 -3.28 3.81 29.13
C GLU A 178 -3.52 5.15 28.41
N TYR A 179 -3.01 6.25 28.96
CA TYR A 179 -3.11 7.57 28.31
C TYR A 179 -2.40 7.56 26.95
N PHE A 180 -1.13 7.12 26.90
CA PHE A 180 -0.39 7.06 25.64
C PHE A 180 -0.98 6.04 24.66
N GLN A 181 -1.45 4.89 25.14
CA GLN A 181 -2.20 3.92 24.32
C GLN A 181 -3.45 4.56 23.67
N SER A 182 -4.16 5.42 24.41
CA SER A 182 -5.38 6.07 23.92
C SER A 182 -5.12 7.11 22.84
N ILE A 183 -3.98 7.81 22.89
CA ILE A 183 -3.68 8.90 21.94
C ILE A 183 -2.78 8.48 20.78
N ALA A 184 -1.92 7.46 20.95
CA ALA A 184 -0.81 7.16 20.02
C ALA A 184 -1.23 6.93 18.56
N VAL A 185 -2.43 6.41 18.34
CA VAL A 185 -2.99 6.16 16.99
C VAL A 185 -4.36 6.82 16.78
N GLY A 186 -4.81 7.65 17.71
CA GLY A 186 -6.14 8.27 17.66
C GLY A 186 -7.32 7.27 17.66
N SER A 187 -8.51 7.80 17.36
CA SER A 187 -9.76 7.03 17.25
C SER A 187 -9.80 6.24 15.95
N ALA A 188 -10.47 5.09 15.90
CA ALA A 188 -10.68 4.33 14.65
C ALA A 188 -11.34 5.13 13.51
N SER A 189 -12.01 6.24 13.84
CA SER A 189 -12.65 7.16 12.89
C SER A 189 -11.74 8.28 12.35
N THR A 190 -10.48 8.36 12.77
CA THR A 190 -9.50 9.39 12.36
C THR A 190 -8.31 8.77 11.63
N THR A 191 -7.50 9.57 10.96
CA THR A 191 -6.15 9.12 10.58
C THR A 191 -5.29 8.94 11.84
N VAL A 192 -4.16 8.25 11.71
CA VAL A 192 -3.16 8.21 12.79
C VAL A 192 -2.49 9.58 12.88
N PRO A 193 -2.43 10.21 14.06
CA PRO A 193 -2.07 11.62 14.18
C PRO A 193 -0.55 11.81 14.13
N LEU A 194 0.03 11.73 12.94
CA LEU A 194 1.45 11.95 12.70
C LEU A 194 1.66 13.19 11.83
N TYR A 195 2.27 14.22 12.40
CA TYR A 195 2.76 15.37 11.64
C TYR A 195 3.82 14.92 10.65
N ARG A 196 3.64 15.34 9.38
CA ARG A 196 4.43 14.86 8.24
C ARG A 196 4.46 13.34 8.11
N GLU A 197 3.51 12.62 8.69
CA GLU A 197 3.53 11.16 8.76
C GLU A 197 4.77 10.58 9.49
N ILE A 198 5.39 11.36 10.39
CA ILE A 198 6.61 10.98 11.15
C ILE A 198 6.42 11.22 12.66
N ILE A 199 6.17 12.46 13.10
CA ILE A 199 6.19 12.84 14.54
C ILE A 199 4.79 12.93 15.11
N HIS A 200 4.57 12.39 16.32
CA HIS A 200 3.29 12.53 17.00
C HIS A 200 3.17 13.93 17.68
N PRO A 201 2.16 14.77 17.35
CA PRO A 201 2.10 16.15 17.85
C PRO A 201 2.06 16.29 19.39
N LYS A 202 1.43 15.33 20.09
CA LYS A 202 1.34 15.32 21.57
C LYS A 202 2.43 14.47 22.24
N ILE A 203 3.25 13.77 21.47
CA ILE A 203 4.36 12.94 21.97
C ILE A 203 5.56 13.24 21.05
N PRO A 204 6.14 14.44 21.09
CA PRO A 204 7.17 14.84 20.14
C PRO A 204 8.47 14.03 20.27
N GLN A 205 8.61 13.22 21.31
CA GLN A 205 9.68 12.22 21.46
C GLN A 205 9.42 10.91 20.70
N LEU A 206 8.23 10.75 20.10
CA LEU A 206 7.86 9.60 19.28
C LEU A 206 7.91 9.97 17.80
N ALA A 207 8.83 9.33 17.08
CA ALA A 207 8.83 9.27 15.63
C ALA A 207 8.43 7.87 15.16
N VAL A 208 7.58 7.79 14.15
CA VAL A 208 7.18 6.54 13.50
C VAL A 208 7.53 6.63 12.02
N ILE A 209 8.47 5.81 11.58
CA ILE A 209 8.85 5.70 10.16
C ILE A 209 8.26 4.39 9.62
N GLY A 210 7.62 4.47 8.45
CA GLY A 210 7.03 3.31 7.78
C GLY A 210 5.61 2.96 8.23
N TYR A 211 4.92 3.86 8.95
CA TYR A 211 3.48 3.67 9.21
C TYR A 211 2.63 3.98 7.98
N SER A 212 2.89 5.12 7.31
CA SER A 212 2.25 5.42 6.03
C SER A 212 3.01 4.83 4.86
N GLU A 213 2.23 4.29 3.95
CA GLU A 213 2.68 3.56 2.77
C GLU A 213 3.00 4.50 1.61
N SER A 214 3.68 3.94 0.63
CA SER A 214 4.11 4.57 -0.61
C SER A 214 4.37 3.47 -1.64
N LEU A 215 4.13 3.78 -2.92
CA LEU A 215 4.55 2.87 -4.00
C LEU A 215 6.08 2.73 -4.09
N ALA A 216 6.83 3.67 -3.50
CA ALA A 216 8.29 3.75 -3.39
C ALA A 216 8.73 3.82 -1.91
N ASN A 217 8.29 2.85 -1.09
CA ASN A 217 8.48 2.82 0.36
C ASN A 217 9.92 3.00 0.85
N LEU A 218 10.92 2.42 0.17
CA LEU A 218 12.32 2.53 0.59
C LEU A 218 12.82 3.98 0.49
N TYR A 219 12.60 4.59 -0.67
CA TYR A 219 12.98 5.97 -0.95
C TYR A 219 12.25 6.97 -0.04
N THR A 220 10.95 6.79 0.17
CA THR A 220 10.19 7.69 1.05
C THR A 220 10.53 7.52 2.52
N SER A 221 10.86 6.30 2.96
CA SER A 221 11.36 6.06 4.31
C SER A 221 12.74 6.67 4.52
N GLU A 222 13.63 6.60 3.52
CA GLU A 222 14.93 7.26 3.57
C GLU A 222 14.77 8.79 3.71
N LEU A 223 13.91 9.43 2.91
CA LEU A 223 13.69 10.87 3.00
C LEU A 223 13.10 11.29 4.35
N ARG A 224 12.17 10.50 4.91
CA ARG A 224 11.64 10.70 6.26
C ARG A 224 12.73 10.58 7.32
N ALA A 225 13.63 9.62 7.17
CA ALA A 225 14.78 9.45 8.06
C ALA A 225 15.75 10.63 7.96
N LYS A 226 16.03 11.14 6.75
CA LYS A 226 16.81 12.38 6.55
C LYS A 226 16.15 13.56 7.26
N TRP A 227 14.85 13.79 7.03
CA TRP A 227 14.10 14.85 7.71
C TRP A 227 14.17 14.73 9.24
N LEU A 228 14.02 13.51 9.78
CA LEU A 228 14.11 13.27 11.21
C LEU A 228 15.53 13.53 11.75
N ALA A 229 16.57 13.12 11.01
CA ALA A 229 17.95 13.37 11.39
C ALA A 229 18.27 14.88 11.40
N HIS A 230 17.81 15.63 10.39
CA HIS A 230 17.94 17.10 10.35
C HIS A 230 17.25 17.77 11.54
N PHE A 231 16.08 17.28 11.96
CA PHE A 231 15.42 17.74 13.19
C PHE A 231 16.26 17.44 14.43
N MET A 232 16.76 16.21 14.56
CA MET A 232 17.50 15.74 15.74
C MET A 232 18.84 16.47 15.92
N ASP A 233 19.50 16.87 14.84
CA ASP A 233 20.74 17.67 14.87
C ASP A 233 20.47 19.19 14.95
N GLY A 234 19.21 19.59 15.20
CA GLY A 234 18.84 20.99 15.41
C GLY A 234 18.76 21.85 14.14
N GLY A 235 18.78 21.24 12.95
CA GLY A 235 18.70 21.92 11.66
C GLY A 235 17.39 22.68 11.43
N PHE A 236 16.32 22.29 12.12
CA PHE A 236 15.09 23.07 12.23
C PHE A 236 14.35 22.75 13.54
N ARG A 237 13.34 23.56 13.87
CA ARG A 237 12.44 23.33 15.01
C ARG A 237 11.07 22.89 14.52
N LEU A 238 10.48 21.92 15.22
CA LEU A 238 9.07 21.60 15.00
C LEU A 238 8.20 22.84 15.29
N PRO A 239 7.10 23.04 14.54
CA PRO A 239 6.15 24.08 14.86
C PRO A 239 5.39 23.73 16.15
N SER A 240 4.55 24.66 16.63
CA SER A 240 3.75 24.41 17.83
C SER A 240 2.83 23.20 17.66
N ILE A 241 2.44 22.60 18.79
CA ILE A 241 1.51 21.45 18.81
C ILE A 241 0.22 21.79 18.05
N SER A 242 -0.32 22.98 18.22
CA SER A 242 -1.54 23.42 17.52
C SER A 242 -1.36 23.46 15.99
N VAL A 243 -0.21 23.92 15.50
CA VAL A 243 0.08 23.94 14.06
C VAL A 243 0.23 22.52 13.51
N MET A 244 0.98 21.65 14.21
CA MET A 244 1.10 20.25 13.82
C MET A 244 -0.25 19.52 13.79
N GLN A 245 -1.12 19.78 14.77
CA GLN A 245 -2.46 19.19 14.81
C GLN A 245 -3.36 19.69 13.68
N ASN A 246 -3.27 20.97 13.31
CA ASN A 246 -4.00 21.51 12.17
C ASN A 246 -3.57 20.87 10.86
N ASP A 247 -2.26 20.68 10.64
CA ASP A 247 -1.71 19.97 9.47
C ASP A 247 -2.24 18.52 9.39
N VAL A 248 -2.22 17.80 10.52
CA VAL A 248 -2.80 16.45 10.62
C VAL A 248 -4.30 16.44 10.29
N LEU A 249 -5.05 17.44 10.73
CA LEU A 249 -6.49 17.56 10.43
C LEU A 249 -6.75 17.87 8.95
N GLU A 250 -5.91 18.70 8.31
CA GLU A 250 -5.99 18.96 6.88
C GLU A 250 -5.70 17.70 6.07
N TRP A 251 -4.67 16.96 6.46
CA TRP A 251 -4.35 15.67 5.88
C TRP A 251 -5.49 14.64 6.10
N GLU A 252 -6.09 14.60 7.29
CA GLU A 252 -7.25 13.74 7.56
C GLU A 252 -8.43 14.08 6.63
N LYS A 253 -8.75 15.36 6.45
CA LYS A 253 -9.82 15.80 5.55
C LYS A 253 -9.55 15.37 4.12
N PHE A 254 -8.31 15.52 3.66
CA PHE A 254 -7.88 15.04 2.35
C PHE A 254 -8.08 13.53 2.23
N MET A 255 -7.54 12.75 3.17
CA MET A 255 -7.63 11.30 3.16
C MET A 255 -9.09 10.82 3.21
N LYS A 256 -9.92 11.36 4.10
CA LYS A 256 -11.35 10.99 4.17
C LYS A 256 -12.10 11.31 2.88
N ARG A 257 -11.77 12.43 2.23
CA ARG A 257 -12.41 12.84 0.98
C ARG A 257 -12.10 11.90 -0.18
N TYR A 258 -10.85 11.42 -0.27
CA TYR A 258 -10.37 10.69 -1.44
C TYR A 258 -10.13 9.18 -1.20
N SER A 259 -10.19 8.72 0.05
CA SER A 259 -9.88 7.32 0.42
C SER A 259 -11.06 6.55 1.03
N ARG A 260 -12.21 7.19 1.24
CA ARG A 260 -13.39 6.61 1.93
C ARG A 260 -12.98 5.79 3.17
N GLY A 261 -13.45 4.56 3.34
CA GLY A 261 -13.15 3.69 4.48
C GLY A 261 -11.68 3.31 4.67
N TYR A 262 -10.78 3.65 3.73
CA TYR A 262 -9.35 3.33 3.79
C TYR A 262 -8.49 4.49 4.29
N PHE A 263 -9.07 5.64 4.66
CA PHE A 263 -8.33 6.84 5.10
C PHE A 263 -7.27 6.55 6.17
N ARG A 264 -7.51 5.55 7.03
CA ARG A 264 -6.65 5.23 8.17
C ARG A 264 -5.34 4.58 7.75
N ARG A 265 -5.34 3.86 6.62
CA ARG A 265 -4.13 3.37 5.96
C ARG A 265 -3.58 4.49 5.09
N SER A 266 -2.92 5.44 5.75
CA SER A 266 -2.36 6.62 5.09
C SER A 266 -1.37 6.19 4.00
N CYS A 267 -1.56 6.70 2.79
CA CYS A 267 -0.60 6.51 1.70
C CYS A 267 -0.31 7.84 1.00
N ILE A 268 0.96 8.04 0.66
CA ILE A 268 1.43 9.23 -0.07
C ILE A 268 1.79 8.93 -1.54
N GLY A 269 1.41 7.75 -2.05
CA GLY A 269 1.80 7.21 -3.36
C GLY A 269 1.67 8.21 -4.51
N ILE A 270 0.49 8.81 -4.68
CA ILE A 270 0.29 9.75 -5.80
C ILE A 270 0.65 11.21 -5.47
N LEU A 271 1.08 11.47 -4.23
CA LEU A 271 1.42 12.80 -3.71
C LEU A 271 2.90 12.94 -3.38
N HIS A 272 3.76 12.06 -3.91
CA HIS A 272 5.19 12.03 -3.59
C HIS A 272 5.88 13.38 -3.72
N ILE A 273 5.68 14.08 -4.85
CA ILE A 273 6.29 15.39 -5.07
C ILE A 273 5.83 16.37 -3.99
N TRP A 274 4.52 16.54 -3.83
CA TRP A 274 3.95 17.46 -2.83
C TRP A 274 4.41 17.14 -1.41
N TYR A 275 4.41 15.87 -1.02
CA TYR A 275 4.81 15.44 0.32
C TYR A 275 6.29 15.69 0.55
N ASN A 276 7.14 15.31 -0.39
CA ASN A 276 8.59 15.50 -0.29
C ASN A 276 8.96 17.00 -0.31
N ASP A 277 8.22 17.83 -1.05
CA ASP A 277 8.37 19.29 -1.01
C ASP A 277 8.16 19.84 0.42
N GLN A 278 7.19 19.32 1.17
CA GLN A 278 6.96 19.75 2.56
C GLN A 278 8.19 19.46 3.42
N LEU A 279 8.73 18.24 3.33
CA LEU A 279 9.94 17.86 4.07
C LEU A 279 11.13 18.75 3.70
N CYS A 280 11.30 19.05 2.41
CA CYS A 280 12.37 19.94 1.95
C CYS A 280 12.22 21.34 2.54
N ARG A 281 11.01 21.91 2.55
CA ARG A 281 10.74 23.23 3.13
C ARG A 281 11.07 23.27 4.62
N ASP A 282 10.64 22.26 5.37
CA ASP A 282 10.92 22.17 6.81
C ASP A 282 12.44 22.14 7.09
N MET A 283 13.22 21.43 6.26
CA MET A 283 14.69 21.38 6.34
C MET A 283 15.40 22.62 5.77
N GLY A 284 14.67 23.65 5.30
CA GLY A 284 15.27 24.82 4.64
C GLY A 284 15.90 24.53 3.27
N CYS A 285 15.59 23.38 2.67
CA CYS A 285 16.04 22.99 1.34
C CYS A 285 15.13 23.58 0.26
N ASN A 286 15.67 23.89 -0.91
CA ASN A 286 14.84 24.31 -2.05
C ASN A 286 13.90 23.16 -2.41
N PRO A 287 12.57 23.37 -2.45
CA PRO A 287 11.69 22.40 -3.05
C PRO A 287 12.13 22.22 -4.50
N ARG A 288 12.11 23.16 -5.44
CA ARG A 288 12.48 22.88 -6.85
C ARG A 288 13.92 22.36 -7.05
N ARG A 289 14.10 21.04 -7.17
CA ARG A 289 15.42 20.36 -7.22
C ARG A 289 15.94 20.10 -8.62
N LYS A 290 15.11 20.27 -9.65
CA LYS A 290 15.52 20.15 -11.04
C LYS A 290 16.24 21.42 -11.51
N ASN A 291 17.15 21.24 -12.45
CA ASN A 291 17.92 22.33 -13.02
C ASN A 291 17.08 23.10 -14.05
N GLY A 292 16.47 24.18 -13.59
CA GLY A 292 15.70 25.10 -14.43
C GLY A 292 14.19 24.85 -14.39
N PHE A 293 13.44 25.86 -14.83
CA PHE A 293 11.99 25.89 -14.74
C PHE A 293 11.30 24.76 -15.53
N TRP A 294 11.79 24.49 -16.74
CA TRP A 294 11.18 23.48 -17.61
C TRP A 294 11.43 22.05 -17.12
N ALA A 295 12.64 21.77 -16.65
CA ALA A 295 12.97 20.50 -16.02
C ALA A 295 12.13 20.27 -14.76
N ASP A 296 11.92 21.30 -13.93
CA ASP A 296 11.07 21.21 -12.74
C ASP A 296 9.61 20.86 -13.05
N LEU A 297 9.10 21.30 -14.19
CA LEU A 297 7.71 21.08 -14.60
C LEU A 297 7.49 19.73 -15.30
N PHE A 298 8.49 19.27 -16.07
CA PHE A 298 8.33 18.14 -16.99
C PHE A 298 9.20 16.93 -16.67
N ASP A 299 10.30 17.08 -15.94
CA ASP A 299 11.14 15.94 -15.57
C ASP A 299 10.57 15.17 -14.39
N VAL A 300 10.95 13.90 -14.34
CA VAL A 300 10.57 12.98 -13.28
C VAL A 300 11.37 13.25 -12.02
N TYR A 301 10.67 13.41 -10.91
CA TYR A 301 11.25 13.40 -9.57
C TYR A 301 11.60 11.98 -9.11
N GLY A 302 12.86 11.75 -8.76
CA GLY A 302 13.37 10.46 -8.30
C GLY A 302 14.37 10.59 -7.15
N PRO A 303 14.86 9.46 -6.60
CA PRO A 303 15.74 9.46 -5.43
C PRO A 303 17.00 10.31 -5.56
N SER A 304 17.57 10.40 -6.76
CA SER A 304 18.77 11.19 -7.05
C SER A 304 18.59 12.69 -6.80
N ASP A 305 17.35 13.21 -6.86
CA ASP A 305 17.05 14.61 -6.60
C ASP A 305 17.13 14.99 -5.11
N TYR A 306 17.39 14.00 -4.23
CA TYR A 306 17.38 14.13 -2.77
C TYR A 306 18.67 13.63 -2.11
N ILE A 307 19.76 13.51 -2.88
CA ILE A 307 21.08 13.08 -2.36
C ILE A 307 21.64 14.15 -1.42
N ASP A 308 21.72 15.39 -1.88
CA ASP A 308 22.38 16.51 -1.20
C ASP A 308 21.37 17.54 -0.66
N LEU A 309 20.53 17.11 0.28
CA LEU A 309 19.59 18.00 0.96
C LEU A 309 20.31 18.80 2.04
N PHE A 310 21.01 19.86 1.62
CA PHE A 310 21.60 20.82 2.53
C PHE A 310 20.78 22.11 2.53
N PRO A 311 20.55 22.73 3.71
CA PRO A 311 20.00 24.08 3.76
C PRO A 311 20.89 24.99 2.91
N LYS A 312 20.31 25.88 2.12
CA LYS A 312 21.11 26.92 1.46
C LYS A 312 21.83 27.69 2.58
N LYS A 313 23.18 27.69 2.56
CA LYS A 313 23.93 28.68 3.32
C LYS A 313 23.56 30.04 2.72
N GLU A 314 22.95 30.88 3.53
CA GLU A 314 22.81 32.32 3.23
C GLU A 314 24.19 32.96 3.06
#